data_AF-A0A436S7M0-F1
#
_entry.id   AF-A0A436S7M0-F1
#
_cell.length_a   1.000
_cell.length_b   1.000
_cell.length_c   1.000
_cell.angle_alpha   90.00
_cell.angle_beta   90.00
_cell.angle_gamma   90.00
#
_symmetry.space_group_name_H-M   'P 1'
#
loop_
_entity.id
_entity.type
_entity.pdbx_description
1 polymer ?
#
loop_
_entity_poly.entity_id
_entity_poly.type
_entity_poly.pdbx_seq_one_letter_code
_entity_poly.pdbx_strand_id
1 'polypeptide(L)'
;MKKAKQTAEAAPATTPIKIKIGGKEREFDIDNPVLPDWIEDNKLTAGAYPYDKKMKGEDYEKELEGLQIELVKAQAWLQATGKRVMALFEGRDAAGKGGTIFVLRQYMNPRT
;
A
#
# COMPACT_ATOMS: atom_id res chain seq x y z
N MET A 1 -45.50 -2.18 -10.20
CA MET A 1 -44.41 -2.89 -9.48
C MET A 1 -43.43 -1.84 -8.94
N LYS A 2 -43.47 -1.55 -7.64
CA LYS A 2 -42.55 -0.60 -6.99
C LYS A 2 -41.25 -1.35 -6.67
N LYS A 3 -40.11 -0.90 -7.20
CA LYS A 3 -38.80 -1.45 -6.81
C LYS A 3 -38.53 -1.07 -5.35
N ALA A 4 -38.34 -2.07 -4.50
CA ALA A 4 -37.89 -1.87 -3.13
C ALA A 4 -36.48 -1.27 -3.16
N LYS A 5 -36.31 -0.12 -2.52
CA LYS A 5 -35.00 0.49 -2.28
C LYS A 5 -34.35 -0.37 -1.19
N GLN A 6 -33.38 -1.18 -1.56
CA GLN A 6 -32.56 -1.95 -0.63
C GLN A 6 -31.84 -0.94 0.26
N THR A 7 -32.27 -0.83 1.52
CA THR A 7 -31.54 -0.10 2.56
C THR A 7 -30.24 -0.84 2.79
N ALA A 8 -29.12 -0.25 2.38
CA ALA A 8 -27.81 -0.72 2.81
C ALA A 8 -27.77 -0.61 4.34
N GLU A 9 -27.58 -1.75 4.99
CA GLU A 9 -27.32 -1.83 6.42
C GLU A 9 -26.06 -1.00 6.70
N ALA A 10 -26.17 0.00 7.58
CA ALA A 10 -25.05 0.85 7.94
C ALA A 10 -23.97 -0.03 8.57
N ALA A 11 -22.74 0.04 8.05
CA ALA A 11 -21.59 -0.59 8.68
C ALA A 11 -21.54 -0.14 10.16
N PRO A 12 -21.18 -1.02 11.11
CA PRO A 12 -21.15 -0.66 12.52
C PRO A 12 -20.22 0.55 12.69
N ALA A 13 -20.78 1.67 13.16
CA ALA A 13 -20.02 2.90 13.39
C ALA A 13 -18.89 2.59 14.37
N THR A 14 -17.65 2.74 13.90
CA THR A 14 -16.48 2.59 14.74
C THR A 14 -16.39 3.81 15.67
N THR A 15 -16.00 3.58 16.92
CA THR A 15 -15.91 4.68 17.89
C THR A 15 -14.63 5.48 17.65
N PRO A 16 -14.67 6.83 17.64
CA PRO A 16 -13.47 7.64 17.55
C PRO A 16 -12.46 7.28 18.62
N ILE A 17 -11.19 7.19 18.23
CA ILE A 17 -10.09 6.86 19.14
C ILE A 17 -9.38 8.14 19.62
N LYS A 18 -9.03 8.16 20.91
CA LYS A 18 -8.16 9.21 21.48
C LYS A 18 -6.73 8.71 21.52
N ILE A 19 -5.82 9.46 20.91
CA ILE A 19 -4.41 9.11 20.75
C ILE A 19 -3.52 10.29 21.17
N LYS A 20 -2.36 9.99 21.74
CA LYS A 20 -1.39 11.02 22.14
C LYS A 20 -0.24 11.08 21.14
N ILE A 21 -0.12 12.20 20.43
CA ILE A 21 0.91 12.40 19.39
C ILE A 21 1.67 13.69 19.71
N GLY A 22 3.01 13.59 19.82
CA GLY A 22 3.87 14.74 20.12
C GLY A 22 3.51 15.41 21.45
N GLY A 23 3.05 14.64 22.43
CA GLY A 23 2.62 15.14 23.75
C GLY A 23 1.19 15.70 23.81
N LYS A 24 0.52 15.89 22.68
CA LYS A 24 -0.87 16.40 22.60
C LYS A 24 -1.86 15.27 22.42
N GLU A 25 -2.98 15.33 23.14
CA GLU A 25 -4.13 14.46 22.87
C GLU A 25 -4.84 14.88 21.59
N ARG A 26 -5.20 13.90 20.77
CA ARG A 26 -5.87 14.06 19.49
C ARG A 26 -6.95 13.00 19.37
N GLU A 27 -8.00 13.32 18.62
CA GLU A 27 -9.07 12.40 18.29
C GLU A 27 -8.97 12.03 16.81
N PHE A 28 -9.19 10.75 16.51
CA PHE A 28 -9.23 10.22 15.15
C PHE A 28 -10.46 9.35 14.99
N ASP A 29 -11.26 9.68 13.99
CA ASP A 29 -12.42 8.91 13.56
C ASP A 29 -12.14 8.40 12.14
N ILE A 30 -12.15 7.07 11.98
CA ILE A 30 -11.88 6.43 10.68
C ILE A 30 -13.08 6.50 9.74
N ASP A 31 -14.29 6.67 10.29
CA ASP A 31 -15.53 6.78 9.50
C ASP A 31 -15.78 8.22 9.03
N ASN A 32 -15.02 9.19 9.55
CA ASN A 32 -15.07 10.57 9.08
C ASN A 32 -14.39 10.67 7.69
N PRO A 33 -15.13 11.06 6.63
CA PRO A 33 -14.57 11.16 5.28
C PRO A 33 -13.56 12.30 5.12
N VAL A 34 -13.49 13.22 6.08
CA VAL A 34 -12.53 14.33 6.09
C VAL A 34 -11.40 14.02 7.05
N LEU A 35 -10.19 13.90 6.50
CA LEU A 35 -8.99 13.70 7.32
C LEU A 35 -8.63 15.00 8.07
N PRO A 36 -8.31 14.93 9.38
CA PRO A 36 -7.84 16.08 10.13
C PRO A 36 -6.54 16.67 9.60
N ASP A 37 -6.39 17.99 9.66
CA ASP A 37 -5.21 18.74 9.17
C ASP A 37 -3.87 18.16 9.69
N TRP A 38 -3.82 17.76 10.97
CA TRP A 38 -2.61 17.22 11.56
C TRP A 38 -2.16 15.89 10.94
N ILE A 39 -3.06 15.14 10.29
CA ILE A 39 -2.73 13.96 9.48
C ILE A 39 -2.34 14.40 8.07
N GLU A 40 -3.16 15.21 7.42
CA GLU A 40 -2.95 15.64 6.03
C GLU A 40 -1.60 16.35 5.84
N ASP A 41 -1.26 17.27 6.75
CA ASP A 41 -0.02 18.05 6.71
C ASP A 41 1.24 17.17 6.92
N ASN A 42 1.08 16.00 7.57
CA ASN A 42 2.19 15.13 7.95
C ASN A 42 2.21 13.79 7.19
N LYS A 43 1.30 13.59 6.22
CA LYS A 43 1.09 12.29 5.56
C LYS A 43 2.32 11.75 4.83
N LEU A 44 3.21 12.62 4.36
CA LEU A 44 4.46 12.25 3.70
C LEU A 44 5.66 12.34 4.65
N THR A 45 5.71 13.35 5.51
CA THR A 45 6.88 13.64 6.36
C THR A 45 6.98 12.74 7.60
N ALA A 46 5.87 12.08 7.99
CA ALA A 46 5.86 11.11 9.07
C ALA A 46 6.93 10.02 8.86
N GLY A 47 7.80 9.82 9.85
CA GLY A 47 8.89 8.84 9.77
C GLY A 47 10.17 9.32 9.08
N ALA A 48 10.35 10.64 8.93
CA ALA A 48 11.54 11.27 8.32
C ALA A 48 11.73 10.89 6.84
N TYR A 49 10.62 10.89 6.08
CA TYR A 49 10.67 10.67 4.64
C TYR A 49 11.49 11.78 3.96
N PRO A 50 12.47 11.44 3.11
CA PRO A 50 13.47 12.40 2.63
C PRO A 50 13.01 13.29 1.46
N TYR A 51 11.78 13.12 0.97
CA TYR A 51 11.27 13.85 -0.20
C TYR A 51 9.95 14.57 0.11
N ASP A 52 9.79 15.78 -0.42
CA ASP A 52 8.58 16.58 -0.21
C ASP A 52 7.37 16.08 -1.03
N LYS A 53 7.63 15.27 -2.06
CA LYS A 53 6.64 14.83 -3.04
C LYS A 53 6.82 13.35 -3.37
N LYS A 54 5.73 12.71 -3.76
CA LYS A 54 5.76 11.36 -4.35
C LYS A 54 6.48 11.41 -5.70
N MET A 55 7.09 10.29 -6.08
CA MET A 55 7.57 10.08 -7.45
C MET A 55 6.43 10.28 -8.44
N LYS A 56 6.72 10.87 -9.60
CA LYS A 56 5.74 11.03 -10.67
C LYS A 56 5.34 9.64 -11.20
N GLY A 57 4.08 9.48 -11.58
CA GLY A 57 3.55 8.20 -12.08
C GLY A 57 4.32 7.68 -13.29
N GLU A 58 4.60 8.55 -14.27
CA GLU A 58 5.33 8.19 -15.49
C GLU A 58 6.76 7.69 -15.20
N ASP A 59 7.49 8.38 -14.31
CA ASP A 59 8.84 7.98 -13.92
C ASP A 59 8.81 6.63 -13.18
N TYR A 60 7.83 6.45 -12.29
CA TYR A 60 7.64 5.19 -11.55
C TYR A 60 7.34 4.03 -12.49
N GLU A 61 6.39 4.19 -13.42
CA GLU A 61 5.98 3.15 -14.36
C GLU A 61 7.12 2.73 -15.27
N LYS A 62 7.89 3.69 -15.78
CA LYS A 62 9.06 3.43 -16.63
C LYS A 62 10.13 2.62 -15.91
N GLU A 63 10.50 3.02 -14.69
CA GLU A 63 11.48 2.28 -13.90
C GLU A 63 10.96 0.91 -13.49
N LEU A 64 9.67 0.82 -13.15
CA LEU A 64 9.05 -0.44 -12.77
C LEU A 64 9.08 -1.46 -13.90
N GLU A 65 8.75 -1.04 -15.12
CA GLU A 65 8.81 -1.90 -16.31
C GLU A 65 10.22 -2.45 -16.52
N GLY A 66 11.24 -1.59 -16.43
CA GLY A 66 12.64 -1.99 -16.52
C GLY A 66 13.01 -3.05 -15.48
N LEU A 67 12.63 -2.85 -14.21
CA LEU A 67 12.87 -3.80 -13.13
C LEU A 67 12.13 -5.13 -13.32
N GLN A 68 10.90 -5.10 -13.83
CA GLN A 68 10.11 -6.31 -14.08
C GLN A 68 10.70 -7.15 -15.23
N ILE A 69 11.28 -6.51 -16.26
CA ILE A 69 12.03 -7.21 -17.31
C ILE A 69 13.22 -7.97 -16.70
N GLU A 70 13.99 -7.31 -15.83
CA GLU A 70 15.13 -7.96 -15.17
C GLU A 70 14.68 -9.08 -14.21
N LEU A 71 13.52 -8.94 -13.56
CA LEU A 71 12.97 -9.98 -12.70
C LEU A 71 12.62 -11.25 -13.50
N VAL A 72 12.07 -11.10 -14.72
CA VAL A 72 11.79 -12.25 -15.61
C VAL A 72 13.08 -12.95 -16.04
N LYS A 73 14.13 -12.18 -16.37
CA LYS A 73 15.46 -12.75 -16.67
C LYS A 73 16.04 -13.50 -15.47
N ALA A 74 15.91 -12.94 -14.27
CA ALA A 74 16.33 -13.59 -13.03
C ALA A 74 15.55 -14.89 -12.78
N GLN A 75 14.23 -14.91 -13.01
CA GLN A 75 13.42 -16.14 -12.90
C GLN A 75 13.90 -17.22 -13.87
N ALA A 76 14.13 -16.89 -15.14
CA ALA A 76 14.65 -17.83 -16.13
C ALA A 76 16.03 -18.40 -15.72
N TRP A 77 16.89 -17.57 -15.15
CA TRP A 77 18.18 -18.00 -14.63
C TRP A 77 18.06 -18.93 -13.43
N LEU A 78 17.17 -18.64 -12.47
CA LEU A 78 16.92 -19.51 -11.31
C LEU A 78 16.49 -20.91 -11.75
N GLN A 79 15.65 -21.00 -12.78
CA GLN A 79 15.20 -22.27 -13.38
C GLN A 79 16.36 -23.02 -14.04
N ALA A 80 17.14 -22.35 -14.89
CA ALA A 80 18.26 -22.96 -15.59
C ALA A 80 19.34 -23.49 -14.64
N THR A 81 19.51 -22.85 -13.48
CA THR A 81 20.56 -23.18 -12.50
C THR A 81 20.07 -24.05 -11.33
N GLY A 82 18.76 -24.25 -11.20
CA GLY A 82 18.14 -24.92 -10.04
C GLY A 82 18.30 -24.16 -8.72
N LYS A 83 18.63 -22.86 -8.76
CA LYS A 83 18.76 -22.01 -7.57
C LYS A 83 17.37 -21.62 -7.06
N ARG A 84 17.29 -21.32 -5.77
CA ARG A 84 16.04 -20.99 -5.06
C ARG A 84 16.19 -19.65 -4.37
N VAL A 85 15.10 -18.87 -4.35
CA VAL A 85 15.02 -17.57 -3.68
C VAL A 85 13.77 -17.51 -2.79
N MET A 86 13.87 -16.78 -1.69
CA MET A 86 12.76 -16.49 -0.79
C MET A 86 12.82 -15.01 -0.43
N ALA A 87 11.68 -14.32 -0.51
CA ALA A 87 11.54 -12.92 -0.13
C ALA A 87 10.49 -12.78 0.98
N LEU A 88 10.90 -12.25 2.13
CA LEU A 88 10.03 -11.98 3.28
C LEU A 88 9.64 -10.50 3.28
N PHE A 89 8.34 -10.20 3.36
CA PHE A 89 7.80 -8.85 3.39
C PHE A 89 7.16 -8.57 4.76
N GLU A 90 7.81 -7.74 5.55
CA GLU A 90 7.34 -7.31 6.88
C GLU A 90 7.13 -5.80 6.93
N GLY A 91 6.32 -5.33 7.88
CA GLY A 91 6.06 -3.91 8.07
C GLY A 91 4.72 -3.62 8.71
N ARG A 92 4.49 -2.34 9.02
CA ARG A 92 3.24 -1.85 9.63
C ARG A 92 2.02 -2.22 8.78
N ASP A 93 0.86 -2.24 9.42
CA ASP A 93 -0.41 -2.33 8.71
C ASP A 93 -0.56 -1.13 7.77
N ALA A 94 -1.20 -1.36 6.63
CA ALA A 94 -1.31 -0.40 5.52
C ALA A 94 0.01 0.12 4.91
N ALA A 95 1.18 -0.44 5.26
CA ALA A 95 2.48 -0.01 4.70
C ALA A 95 2.71 -0.36 3.21
N GLY A 96 1.79 -1.08 2.56
CA GLY A 96 1.87 -1.40 1.12
C GLY A 96 2.44 -2.78 0.77
N LYS A 97 2.65 -3.67 1.75
CA LYS A 97 3.21 -5.03 1.54
C LYS A 97 2.55 -5.79 0.37
N GLY A 98 1.21 -5.83 0.35
CA GLY A 98 0.44 -6.54 -0.69
C GLY A 98 0.60 -5.93 -2.08
N GLY A 99 0.72 -4.61 -2.18
CA GLY A 99 0.96 -3.90 -3.45
C GLY A 99 2.33 -4.26 -4.03
N THR A 100 3.36 -4.29 -3.18
CA THR A 100 4.71 -4.70 -3.59
C THR A 100 4.74 -6.15 -4.09
N ILE A 101 4.10 -7.09 -3.37
CA ILE A 101 3.99 -8.49 -3.80
C ILE A 101 3.25 -8.61 -5.13
N PHE A 102 2.15 -7.86 -5.30
CA PHE A 102 1.38 -7.85 -6.55
C PHE A 102 2.24 -7.41 -7.73
N VAL A 103 2.96 -6.30 -7.58
CA VAL A 103 3.83 -5.75 -8.63
C VAL A 103 4.98 -6.70 -8.96
N LEU A 104 5.59 -7.33 -7.96
CA LEU A 104 6.65 -8.33 -8.18
C LEU A 104 6.15 -9.54 -8.97
N ARG A 105 4.95 -10.05 -8.66
CA ARG A 105 4.42 -11.25 -9.32
C ARG A 105 3.72 -10.99 -10.65
N GLN A 106 3.46 -9.74 -11.02
CA GLN A 106 2.57 -9.36 -12.12
C GLN A 106 2.95 -10.02 -13.46
N TYR A 107 4.25 -10.17 -13.73
CA TYR A 107 4.78 -10.77 -14.96
C TYR A 107 5.57 -12.06 -14.72
N MET A 108 5.54 -12.62 -13.50
CA MET A 108 6.19 -13.90 -13.22
C MET A 108 5.29 -15.07 -13.61
N ASN A 109 5.87 -16.16 -14.10
CA ASN A 109 5.12 -17.39 -14.32
C ASN A 109 4.85 -18.09 -12.98
N PRO A 110 3.57 -18.32 -12.59
CA PRO A 110 3.21 -18.83 -11.27
C PRO A 110 3.49 -20.32 -11.06
N ARG A 111 3.92 -21.05 -12.10
CA ARG A 111 4.12 -22.51 -12.07
C ARG A 111 5.58 -22.94 -12.21
N THR A 112 6.50 -21.99 -12.38
CA THR A 112 7.88 -22.26 -12.76
C THR A 112 8.86 -21.52 -11.89
#